data_AF-A0A936SKG5-F1
#
_entry.id   AF-A0A936SKG5-F1
#
_cell.length_a   1.000
_cell.length_b   1.000
_cell.length_c   1.000
_cell.angle_alpha   90.00
_cell.angle_beta   90.00
_cell.angle_gamma   90.00
#
_symmetry.space_group_name_H-M   'P 1'
#
loop_
_entity.id
_entity.type
_entity.pdbx_description
1 polymer ?
#
loop_
_entity_poly.entity_id
_entity_poly.type
_entity_poly.pdbx_seq_one_letter_code
_entity_poly.pdbx_strand_id
1 'polypeptide(L)'
;MIGAEGIWQSAAGSIFAVLIGVAWFGLGSFVSFLIPATRSANHSHVLELASKIAIGSAFWSLIWFFLGLAGAYSGTTAVATLVIGLVLAGLNVSRIREAKSESRVPERAGAFDKALLLLIAVPVVLALISAAAPPTAKDSLLYHLSVPKAFIAQGSNTFVEGNIASYLALGTEMHIVWARLLGGIFSERTAEVAGTIVVWLFFPLLLASIFGWARETGISRRWSLIAVLMAASVPTAYHVASSGYIDIARSIYNACDL
;
A
#
# COMPACT_ATOMS: atom_id res chain seq x y z
N MET A 1 10.73 -23.22 -10.45
CA MET A 1 12.07 -23.43 -9.88
C MET A 1 12.35 -22.31 -8.90
N ILE A 2 12.43 -22.59 -7.59
CA ILE A 2 12.87 -21.59 -6.60
C ILE A 2 14.41 -21.65 -6.58
N GLY A 3 15.02 -21.00 -7.57
CA GLY A 3 16.47 -20.77 -7.58
C GLY A 3 16.82 -19.54 -6.74
N ALA A 4 18.09 -19.43 -6.32
CA ALA A 4 18.59 -18.24 -5.62
C ALA A 4 18.26 -16.94 -6.37
N GLU A 5 18.27 -16.98 -7.70
CA GLU A 5 17.89 -15.86 -8.57
C GLU A 5 16.43 -15.41 -8.35
N GLY A 6 15.48 -16.33 -8.24
CA GLY A 6 14.07 -16.00 -8.00
C GLY A 6 13.84 -15.37 -6.63
N ILE A 7 14.64 -15.76 -5.62
CA ILE A 7 14.61 -15.15 -4.28
C ILE A 7 15.12 -13.70 -4.36
N TRP A 8 16.24 -13.47 -5.04
CA TRP A 8 16.79 -12.13 -5.23
C TRP A 8 15.85 -11.20 -6.00
N GLN A 9 15.25 -11.69 -7.08
CA GLN A 9 14.28 -10.93 -7.87
C GLN A 9 13.03 -10.57 -7.04
N SER A 10 12.58 -11.49 -6.18
CA SER A 10 11.45 -11.24 -5.28
C SER A 10 11.82 -10.21 -4.20
N ALA A 11 13.02 -10.31 -3.61
CA ALA A 11 13.52 -9.33 -2.65
C ALA A 11 13.64 -7.92 -3.28
N ALA A 12 14.18 -7.82 -4.49
CA ALA A 12 14.26 -6.56 -5.22
C ALA A 12 12.86 -5.96 -5.48
N GLY A 13 11.89 -6.78 -5.87
CA GLY A 13 10.50 -6.35 -6.08
C GLY A 13 9.88 -5.80 -4.80
N SER A 14 10.08 -6.48 -3.67
CA SER A 14 9.66 -6.04 -2.34
C SER A 14 10.26 -4.69 -1.97
N ILE A 15 11.54 -4.45 -2.28
CA ILE A 15 12.21 -3.17 -2.01
C ILE A 15 11.51 -2.03 -2.76
N PHE A 16 11.21 -2.19 -4.05
CA PHE A 16 10.50 -1.15 -4.82
C PHE A 16 9.10 -0.86 -4.27
N ALA A 17 8.35 -1.90 -3.91
CA ALA A 17 7.05 -1.72 -3.28
C ALA A 17 7.16 -0.92 -1.97
N VAL A 18 8.11 -1.27 -1.10
CA VAL A 18 8.33 -0.55 0.16
C VAL A 18 8.75 0.91 -0.09
N LEU A 19 9.62 1.17 -1.06
CA LEU A 19 10.02 2.53 -1.43
C LEU A 19 8.83 3.35 -1.96
N ILE A 20 7.92 2.73 -2.71
CA ILE A 20 6.64 3.36 -3.11
C ILE A 20 5.79 3.67 -1.86
N GLY A 21 5.69 2.75 -0.90
CA GLY A 21 5.00 3.01 0.37
C GLY A 21 5.57 4.21 1.15
N VAL A 22 6.90 4.39 1.11
CA VAL A 22 7.56 5.59 1.67
C VAL A 22 7.22 6.84 0.86
N ALA A 23 7.17 6.74 -0.46
CA ALA A 23 6.75 7.84 -1.33
C ALA A 23 5.28 8.26 -1.10
N TRP A 24 4.39 7.31 -0.79
CA TRP A 24 3.04 7.59 -0.32
C TRP A 24 3.06 8.44 0.95
N PHE A 25 3.80 8.00 1.98
CA PHE A 25 3.95 8.78 3.20
C PHE A 25 4.45 10.21 2.93
N GLY A 26 5.43 10.38 2.03
CA GLY A 26 6.00 11.68 1.68
C GLY A 26 4.96 12.65 1.10
N LEU A 27 4.27 12.22 0.05
CA LEU A 27 3.23 13.05 -0.58
C LEU A 27 2.06 13.31 0.36
N GLY A 28 1.59 12.29 1.08
CA GLY A 28 0.47 12.45 1.97
C GLY A 28 0.77 13.34 3.19
N SER A 29 2.00 13.30 3.71
CA SER A 29 2.44 14.26 4.74
C SER A 29 2.48 15.70 4.24
N PHE A 30 2.91 15.89 2.98
CA PHE A 30 2.90 17.19 2.34
C PHE A 30 1.48 17.71 2.10
N VAL A 31 0.58 16.88 1.58
CA VAL A 31 -0.83 17.25 1.35
C VAL A 31 -1.55 17.53 2.67
N SER A 32 -1.37 16.68 3.68
CA SER A 32 -2.00 16.85 5.00
C SER A 32 -1.56 18.14 5.70
N PHE A 33 -0.40 18.69 5.34
CA PHE A 33 0.06 19.99 5.85
C PHE A 33 -0.74 21.16 5.26
N LEU A 34 -1.28 21.01 4.05
CA LEU A 34 -2.06 22.05 3.37
C LEU A 34 -3.52 22.09 3.82
N ILE A 35 -4.00 21.01 4.46
CA ILE A 35 -5.39 20.88 4.92
C ILE A 35 -5.43 21.12 6.42
N PRO A 36 -6.11 22.19 6.89
CA PRO A 36 -6.31 22.41 8.32
C PRO A 36 -7.13 21.27 8.92
N ALA A 37 -6.52 20.44 9.76
CA ALA A 37 -7.21 19.36 10.47
C ALA A 37 -7.36 19.71 11.94
N THR A 38 -8.59 19.68 12.44
CA THR A 38 -8.88 19.74 13.88
C THR A 38 -8.50 18.41 14.51
N ARG A 39 -7.44 18.38 15.32
CA ARG A 39 -7.02 17.18 16.04
C ARG A 39 -7.94 16.93 17.24
N SER A 40 -8.47 15.72 17.36
CA SER A 40 -9.17 15.32 18.58
C SER A 40 -8.20 15.24 19.76
N ALA A 41 -8.69 15.46 20.98
CA ALA A 41 -7.86 15.27 22.18
C ALA A 41 -7.38 13.82 22.37
N ASN A 42 -7.96 12.87 21.62
CA ASN A 42 -7.69 11.43 21.68
C ASN A 42 -6.96 10.90 20.43
N HIS A 43 -6.37 11.80 19.65
CA HIS A 43 -5.73 11.52 18.37
C HIS A 43 -4.72 10.37 18.41
N SER A 44 -4.87 9.41 17.49
CA SER A 44 -4.00 8.24 17.40
C SER A 44 -2.89 8.45 16.36
N HIS A 45 -1.62 8.40 16.77
CA HIS A 45 -0.49 8.54 15.83
C HIS A 45 -0.41 7.41 14.80
N VAL A 46 -0.86 6.20 15.16
CA VAL A 46 -0.93 5.08 14.21
C VAL A 46 -1.96 5.39 13.14
N LEU A 47 -3.13 5.94 13.52
CA LEU A 47 -4.13 6.37 12.56
C LEU A 47 -3.62 7.52 11.71
N GLU A 48 -3.00 8.54 12.32
CA GLU A 48 -2.43 9.68 11.58
C GLU A 48 -1.41 9.25 10.52
N LEU A 49 -0.52 8.33 10.89
CA LEU A 49 0.46 7.78 9.95
C LEU A 49 -0.24 7.01 8.83
N ALA A 50 -1.22 6.17 9.18
CA ALA A 50 -1.97 5.39 8.21
C ALA A 50 -2.76 6.29 7.24
N SER A 51 -3.45 7.30 7.75
CA SER A 51 -4.18 8.30 6.96
C SER A 51 -3.26 9.10 6.05
N LYS A 52 -2.08 9.52 6.52
CA LYS A 52 -1.07 10.18 5.64
C LYS A 52 -0.64 9.25 4.51
N ILE A 53 -0.33 7.99 4.80
CA ILE A 53 0.04 7.03 3.75
C ILE A 53 -1.12 6.83 2.76
N ALA A 54 -2.36 6.71 3.24
CA ALA A 54 -3.56 6.55 2.42
C ALA A 54 -3.84 7.77 1.53
N ILE A 55 -3.76 8.99 2.08
CA ILE A 55 -3.86 10.24 1.32
C ILE A 55 -2.80 10.25 0.22
N GLY A 56 -1.57 9.92 0.59
CA GLY A 56 -0.46 9.87 -0.35
C GLY A 56 -0.68 8.87 -1.48
N SER A 57 -1.16 7.66 -1.18
CA SER A 57 -1.44 6.67 -2.22
C SER A 57 -2.58 7.13 -3.13
N ALA A 58 -3.64 7.72 -2.59
CA ALA A 58 -4.73 8.30 -3.37
C ALA A 58 -4.22 9.37 -4.35
N PHE A 59 -3.45 10.36 -3.87
CA PHE A 59 -2.89 11.40 -4.73
C PHE A 59 -1.90 10.84 -5.76
N TRP A 60 -1.05 9.88 -5.39
CA TRP A 60 -0.17 9.23 -6.35
C TRP A 60 -0.94 8.48 -7.42
N SER A 61 -2.04 7.81 -7.07
CA SER A 61 -2.89 7.14 -8.08
C SER A 61 -3.43 8.12 -9.11
N LEU A 62 -3.87 9.30 -8.67
CA LEU A 62 -4.35 10.37 -9.56
C LEU A 62 -3.21 10.92 -10.43
N ILE A 63 -2.04 11.17 -9.86
CA ILE A 63 -0.87 11.63 -10.61
C ILE A 63 -0.53 10.62 -11.70
N TRP A 64 -0.45 9.33 -11.37
CA TRP A 64 -0.16 8.28 -12.33
C TRP A 64 -1.25 8.09 -13.38
N PHE A 65 -2.52 8.31 -13.02
CA PHE A 65 -3.60 8.35 -14.00
C PHE A 65 -3.38 9.46 -15.03
N PHE A 66 -3.07 10.69 -14.60
CA PHE A 66 -2.82 11.81 -15.52
C PHE A 66 -1.52 11.66 -16.31
N LEU A 67 -0.47 11.08 -15.73
CA LEU A 67 0.75 10.71 -16.47
C LEU A 67 0.43 9.71 -17.58
N GLY A 68 -0.50 8.78 -17.35
CA GLY A 68 -0.97 7.85 -18.37
C GLY A 68 -1.66 8.55 -19.53
N LEU A 69 -2.53 9.53 -19.23
CA LEU A 69 -3.21 10.32 -20.26
C LEU A 69 -2.23 11.14 -21.10
N ALA A 70 -1.12 11.58 -20.49
CA ALA A 70 -0.05 12.29 -21.17
C ALA A 70 0.92 11.38 -21.94
N GLY A 71 0.73 10.05 -21.93
CA GLY A 71 1.65 9.11 -22.57
C GLY A 71 3.02 9.02 -21.89
N ALA A 72 3.08 9.28 -20.59
CA ALA A 72 4.32 9.40 -19.82
C ALA A 72 4.70 8.14 -19.04
N TYR A 73 4.15 6.96 -19.35
CA TYR A 73 4.56 5.71 -18.69
C TYR A 73 5.92 5.26 -19.22
N SER A 74 6.96 5.55 -18.44
CA SER A 74 8.34 5.15 -18.73
C SER A 74 9.09 4.85 -17.43
N GLY A 75 10.20 4.10 -17.53
CA GLY A 75 11.09 3.87 -16.40
C GLY A 75 11.65 5.17 -15.81
N THR A 76 11.95 6.16 -16.65
CA THR A 76 12.43 7.48 -16.21
C THR A 76 11.37 8.22 -15.39
N THR A 77 10.13 8.25 -15.85
CA THR A 77 9.01 8.84 -15.09
C THR A 77 8.83 8.15 -13.75
N ALA A 78 8.94 6.81 -13.73
CA ALA A 78 8.81 6.00 -12.52
C ALA A 78 9.89 6.31 -11.48
N VAL A 79 11.14 6.45 -11.91
CA VAL A 79 12.26 6.84 -11.05
C VAL A 79 12.12 8.29 -10.57
N ALA A 80 11.77 9.21 -11.47
CA ALA A 80 11.62 10.63 -11.12
C ALA A 80 10.53 10.85 -10.05
N THR A 81 9.35 10.26 -10.24
CA THR A 81 8.26 10.32 -9.27
C THR A 81 8.63 9.65 -7.93
N LEU A 82 9.38 8.55 -7.96
CA LEU A 82 9.92 7.91 -6.76
C LEU A 82 10.85 8.84 -6.00
N VAL A 83 11.83 9.43 -6.67
CA VAL A 83 12.76 10.39 -6.05
C VAL A 83 12.01 11.56 -5.44
N ILE A 84 11.03 12.13 -6.14
CA ILE A 84 10.18 13.21 -5.61
C ILE A 84 9.48 12.77 -4.32
N GLY A 85 8.83 11.60 -4.33
CA GLY A 85 8.14 11.08 -3.15
C GLY A 85 9.08 10.81 -1.96
N LEU A 86 10.27 10.27 -2.21
CA LEU A 86 11.28 10.03 -1.19
C LEU A 86 11.85 11.33 -0.62
N VAL A 87 12.07 12.36 -1.46
CA VAL A 87 12.48 13.70 -1.01
C VAL A 87 11.40 14.29 -0.12
N LEU A 88 10.12 14.24 -0.52
CA LEU A 88 9.00 14.70 0.29
C LEU A 88 8.91 13.95 1.64
N ALA A 89 9.19 12.64 1.65
CA ALA A 89 9.25 11.85 2.87
C ALA A 89 10.41 12.30 3.79
N GLY A 90 11.60 12.53 3.22
CA GLY A 90 12.77 13.01 3.95
C GLY A 90 12.55 14.39 4.59
N LEU A 91 11.93 15.32 3.87
CA LEU A 91 11.58 16.67 4.37
C LEU A 91 10.59 16.64 5.53
N ASN A 92 9.77 15.59 5.64
CA ASN A 92 8.77 15.43 6.69
C ASN A 92 9.18 14.44 7.79
N VAL A 93 10.41 13.89 7.76
CA VAL A 93 10.85 12.84 8.71
C VAL A 93 10.96 13.35 10.15
N SER A 94 11.26 14.64 10.33
CA SER A 94 11.30 15.29 11.65
C SER A 94 9.94 15.24 12.35
N ARG A 95 8.84 15.29 11.60
CA ARG A 95 7.47 15.23 12.11
C ARG A 95 7.07 13.83 12.59
N ILE A 96 7.69 12.76 12.06
CA ILE A 96 7.53 11.41 12.62
C ILE A 96 8.13 11.33 14.03
N ARG A 97 9.22 12.07 14.30
CA ARG A 97 9.86 12.07 15.61
C ARG A 97 9.01 12.76 16.68
N GLU A 98 8.23 13.77 16.29
CA GLU A 98 7.26 14.42 17.16
C GLU A 98 6.07 13.50 17.51
N ALA A 99 5.69 12.59 16.61
CA ALA A 99 4.64 11.58 16.86
C ALA A 99 5.07 10.45 17.83
N LYS A 100 6.30 10.46 18.35
CA LYS A 100 6.76 9.49 19.36
C LYS A 100 6.20 9.74 20.77
N SER A 101 5.64 10.92 21.03
CA SER A 101 4.92 11.19 22.29
C SER A 101 3.48 10.70 22.16
N GLU A 102 3.24 9.43 22.47
CA GLU A 102 1.89 8.86 22.46
C GLU A 102 0.93 9.73 23.29
N SER A 103 -0.13 10.28 22.66
CA SER A 103 -1.11 11.16 23.33
C SER A 103 -1.95 10.44 24.39
N ARG A 104 -1.80 9.12 24.54
CA ARG A 104 -2.37 8.35 25.65
C ARG A 104 -1.28 7.73 26.48
N VAL A 105 -1.58 7.54 27.76
CA VAL A 105 -0.74 6.79 28.71
C VAL A 105 -0.33 5.47 28.04
N PRO A 106 0.98 5.25 27.77
CA PRO A 106 1.44 4.05 27.09
C PRO A 106 1.01 2.80 27.88
N GLU A 107 0.02 2.07 27.38
CA GLU A 107 -0.32 0.75 27.92
C GLU A 107 0.83 -0.19 27.54
N ARG A 108 1.67 -0.54 28.53
CA ARG A 108 2.76 -1.51 28.32
C ARG A 108 2.18 -2.81 27.77
N ALA A 109 2.69 -3.24 26.61
CA ALA A 109 2.26 -4.48 25.99
C ALA A 109 2.56 -5.68 26.89
N GLY A 110 1.51 -6.35 27.37
CA GLY A 110 1.62 -7.58 28.13
C GLY A 110 1.97 -8.78 27.26
N ALA A 111 2.22 -9.94 27.88
CA ALA A 111 2.48 -11.18 27.14
C ALA A 111 1.33 -11.56 26.19
N PHE A 112 0.08 -11.31 26.61
CA PHE A 112 -1.10 -11.55 25.79
C PHE A 112 -1.14 -10.65 24.54
N ASP A 113 -0.78 -9.37 24.68
CA ASP A 113 -0.75 -8.45 23.54
C ASP A 113 0.34 -8.84 22.53
N LYS A 114 1.47 -9.37 23.01
CA LYS A 114 2.53 -9.95 22.16
C LYS A 114 2.04 -11.21 21.43
N ALA A 115 1.27 -12.07 22.10
CA ALA A 115 0.67 -13.24 21.47
C ALA A 115 -0.32 -12.84 20.37
N LEU A 116 -1.16 -11.83 20.61
CA LEU A 116 -2.06 -11.27 19.59
C LEU A 116 -1.28 -10.72 18.39
N LEU A 117 -0.20 -9.96 18.62
CA LEU A 117 0.64 -9.43 17.55
C LEU A 117 1.27 -10.56 16.71
N LEU A 118 1.73 -11.63 17.36
CA LEU A 118 2.25 -12.81 16.65
C LEU A 118 1.16 -13.47 15.80
N LEU A 119 -0.05 -13.63 16.34
CA LEU A 119 -1.19 -14.19 15.60
C LEU A 119 -1.64 -13.30 14.43
N ILE A 120 -1.57 -11.97 14.57
CA ILE A 120 -1.82 -11.01 13.48
C ILE A 120 -0.74 -11.11 12.40
N ALA A 121 0.52 -11.32 12.80
CA ALA A 121 1.63 -11.42 11.86
C ALA A 121 1.51 -12.64 10.94
N VAL A 122 0.91 -13.75 11.39
CA VAL A 122 0.74 -14.97 10.59
C VAL A 122 0.00 -14.70 9.27
N PRO A 123 -1.27 -14.24 9.23
CA PRO A 123 -1.96 -13.98 7.97
C PRO A 123 -1.30 -12.87 7.14
N VAL A 124 -0.70 -11.86 7.78
CA VAL A 124 0.01 -10.77 7.08
C VAL A 124 1.23 -11.30 6.32
N VAL A 125 2.05 -12.12 6.96
CA VAL A 125 3.26 -12.73 6.36
C VAL A 125 2.89 -13.77 5.33
N LEU A 126 1.89 -14.62 5.59
CA LEU A 126 1.42 -15.58 4.60
C LEU A 126 0.86 -14.87 3.35
N ALA A 127 0.13 -13.77 3.53
CA ALA A 127 -0.38 -12.97 2.41
C ALA A 127 0.78 -12.33 1.62
N LEU A 128 1.85 -11.90 2.29
CA LEU A 128 3.06 -11.39 1.64
C LEU A 128 3.75 -12.47 0.79
N ILE A 129 3.95 -13.65 1.36
CA ILE A 129 4.56 -14.79 0.66
C ILE A 129 3.73 -15.15 -0.58
N SER A 130 2.41 -15.18 -0.43
CA SER A 130 1.50 -15.47 -1.53
C SER A 130 1.46 -14.35 -2.58
N ALA A 131 1.45 -13.07 -2.17
CA ALA A 131 1.52 -11.94 -3.09
C ALA A 131 2.85 -11.92 -3.86
N ALA A 132 3.94 -12.34 -3.22
CA ALA A 132 5.23 -12.48 -3.88
C ALA A 132 5.28 -13.70 -4.81
N ALA A 133 4.39 -14.69 -4.70
CA ALA A 133 4.35 -15.84 -5.60
C ALA A 133 3.82 -15.45 -7.01
N PRO A 134 4.01 -16.30 -8.04
CA PRO A 134 3.36 -16.08 -9.32
C PRO A 134 1.84 -15.97 -9.17
N PRO A 135 1.20 -14.95 -9.77
CA PRO A 135 -0.24 -14.74 -9.60
C PRO A 135 -1.04 -15.84 -10.27
N THR A 136 -2.02 -16.39 -9.55
CA THR A 136 -2.94 -17.42 -10.05
C THR A 136 -4.40 -17.00 -9.99
N ALA A 137 -4.69 -15.86 -9.34
CA ALA A 137 -6.05 -15.35 -9.18
C ALA A 137 -6.62 -14.85 -10.51
N LYS A 138 -7.85 -15.28 -10.81
CA LYS A 138 -8.52 -15.03 -12.09
C LYS A 138 -8.56 -13.55 -12.45
N ASP A 139 -9.04 -12.71 -11.54
CA ASP A 139 -9.26 -11.28 -11.82
C ASP A 139 -7.94 -10.52 -11.93
N SER A 140 -6.90 -10.97 -11.22
CA SER A 140 -5.56 -10.42 -11.33
C SER A 140 -4.96 -10.68 -12.71
N LEU A 141 -5.12 -11.90 -13.20
CA LEU A 141 -4.68 -12.27 -14.54
C LEU A 141 -5.53 -11.62 -15.64
N LEU A 142 -6.83 -11.42 -15.40
CA LEU A 142 -7.75 -10.86 -16.39
C LEU A 142 -7.60 -9.35 -16.51
N TYR A 143 -7.46 -8.60 -15.41
CA TYR A 143 -7.38 -7.15 -15.47
C TYR A 143 -6.46 -6.46 -14.46
N HIS A 144 -6.38 -6.87 -13.18
CA HIS A 144 -5.61 -6.06 -12.22
C HIS A 144 -4.10 -6.05 -12.51
N LEU A 145 -3.55 -7.07 -13.16
CA LEU A 145 -2.13 -7.10 -13.56
C LEU A 145 -1.94 -6.98 -15.07
N SER A 146 -2.87 -7.52 -15.86
CA SER A 146 -2.76 -7.52 -17.33
C SER A 146 -3.02 -6.14 -17.94
N VAL A 147 -3.99 -5.36 -17.44
CA VAL A 147 -4.26 -4.01 -17.95
C VAL A 147 -3.11 -3.07 -17.62
N PRO A 148 -2.58 -3.00 -16.38
CA PRO A 148 -1.34 -2.25 -16.12
C PRO A 148 -0.16 -2.68 -16.99
N LYS A 149 -0.01 -3.96 -17.29
CA LYS A 149 1.03 -4.45 -18.20
C LYS A 149 0.84 -3.95 -19.62
N ALA A 150 -0.40 -3.96 -20.14
CA ALA A 150 -0.72 -3.40 -21.46
C ALA A 150 -0.49 -1.88 -21.50
N PHE A 151 -0.89 -1.16 -20.45
CA PHE A 151 -0.66 0.27 -20.28
C PHE A 151 0.83 0.64 -20.35
N ILE A 152 1.68 -0.14 -19.68
CA ILE A 152 3.13 0.04 -19.75
C ILE A 152 3.64 -0.17 -21.18
N ALA A 153 3.17 -1.22 -21.87
CA ALA A 153 3.61 -1.52 -23.23
C ALA A 153 3.26 -0.43 -24.25
N GLN A 154 2.13 0.26 -24.06
CA GLN A 154 1.69 1.38 -24.90
C GLN A 154 2.16 2.76 -24.40
N GLY A 155 2.86 2.84 -23.26
CA GLY A 155 3.32 4.10 -22.67
C GLY A 155 2.21 5.00 -22.09
N SER A 156 0.97 4.54 -22.02
CA SER A 156 -0.21 5.34 -21.66
C SER A 156 -1.31 4.49 -21.03
N ASN A 157 -2.39 5.09 -20.53
CA ASN A 157 -3.60 4.38 -20.08
C ASN A 157 -4.73 4.43 -21.13
N THR A 158 -4.39 4.52 -22.42
CA THR A 158 -5.37 4.43 -23.50
C THR A 158 -6.06 3.07 -23.55
N PHE A 159 -7.15 3.01 -24.30
CA PHE A 159 -7.94 1.81 -24.53
C PHE A 159 -7.08 0.57 -24.86
N VAL A 160 -7.38 -0.56 -24.20
CA VAL A 160 -6.80 -1.87 -24.48
C VAL A 160 -7.84 -2.73 -25.18
N GLU A 161 -7.57 -3.05 -26.44
CA GLU A 161 -8.48 -3.87 -27.25
C GLU A 161 -8.76 -5.22 -26.60
N GLY A 162 -10.05 -5.59 -26.57
CA GLY A 162 -10.50 -6.85 -25.97
C GLY A 162 -10.54 -6.88 -24.44
N ASN A 163 -10.20 -5.79 -23.74
CA ASN A 163 -10.28 -5.73 -22.27
C ASN A 163 -11.17 -4.58 -21.78
N ILE A 164 -12.41 -4.91 -21.40
CA ILE A 164 -13.39 -3.93 -20.92
C ILE A 164 -12.97 -3.22 -19.63
N ALA A 165 -12.09 -3.84 -18.81
CA ALA A 165 -11.62 -3.21 -17.58
C ALA A 165 -10.73 -1.99 -17.85
N SER A 166 -10.17 -1.84 -19.07
CA SER A 166 -9.40 -0.65 -19.46
C SER A 166 -10.24 0.64 -19.54
N TYR A 167 -11.58 0.52 -19.57
CA TYR A 167 -12.50 1.65 -19.56
C TYR A 167 -12.85 2.14 -18.14
N LEU A 168 -12.42 1.42 -17.10
CA LEU A 168 -12.68 1.81 -15.72
C LEU A 168 -11.65 2.83 -15.25
N ALA A 169 -12.04 3.70 -14.30
CA ALA A 169 -11.10 4.54 -13.58
C ALA A 169 -10.24 3.66 -12.66
N LEU A 170 -9.11 3.22 -13.19
CA LEU A 170 -8.12 2.40 -12.51
C LEU A 170 -7.39 3.27 -11.48
N GLY A 171 -7.77 3.14 -10.20
CA GLY A 171 -7.19 3.89 -9.09
C GLY A 171 -5.97 3.17 -8.53
N THR A 172 -6.20 2.17 -7.69
CA THR A 172 -5.14 1.36 -7.06
C THR A 172 -4.21 0.70 -8.08
N GLU A 173 -4.73 0.31 -9.25
CA GLU A 173 -3.93 -0.29 -10.32
C GLU A 173 -2.84 0.65 -10.88
N MET A 174 -2.95 1.96 -10.67
CA MET A 174 -1.87 2.90 -11.03
C MET A 174 -0.61 2.66 -10.20
N HIS A 175 -0.73 2.14 -8.98
CA HIS A 175 0.43 1.72 -8.20
C HIS A 175 1.09 0.48 -8.79
N ILE A 176 0.32 -0.40 -9.43
CA ILE A 176 0.85 -1.57 -10.14
C ILE A 176 1.65 -1.09 -11.35
N VAL A 177 1.16 -0.10 -12.12
CA VAL A 177 1.91 0.52 -13.22
C VAL A 177 3.25 1.07 -12.71
N TRP A 178 3.22 1.88 -11.65
CA TRP A 178 4.43 2.46 -11.07
C TRP A 178 5.44 1.41 -10.62
N ALA A 179 4.98 0.43 -9.83
CA ALA A 179 5.83 -0.60 -9.28
C ALA A 179 6.42 -1.51 -10.36
N ARG A 180 5.63 -1.86 -11.38
CA ARG A 180 6.10 -2.65 -12.52
C ARG A 180 7.11 -1.90 -13.38
N LEU A 181 6.95 -0.60 -13.60
CA LEU A 181 7.94 0.21 -14.33
C LEU A 181 9.28 0.25 -13.59
N LEU A 182 9.28 0.40 -12.26
CA LEU A 182 10.50 0.35 -11.44
C LEU A 182 11.14 -1.05 -11.46
N GLY A 183 10.35 -2.10 -11.19
CA GLY A 183 10.87 -3.47 -11.16
C GLY A 183 11.33 -3.96 -12.53
N GLY A 184 10.69 -3.49 -13.61
CA GLY A 184 11.00 -3.85 -14.99
C GLY A 184 12.35 -3.32 -15.48
N ILE A 185 12.97 -2.37 -14.77
CA ILE A 185 14.36 -1.95 -15.00
C ILE A 185 15.32 -3.14 -14.79
N PHE A 186 14.96 -4.09 -13.92
CA PHE A 186 15.78 -5.24 -13.56
C PHE A 186 15.33 -6.52 -14.26
N SER A 187 14.05 -6.90 -14.09
CA SER A 187 13.48 -8.09 -14.72
C SER A 187 11.95 -8.08 -14.69
N GLU A 188 11.33 -8.86 -15.56
CA GLU A 188 9.87 -9.06 -15.55
C GLU A 188 9.40 -9.65 -14.21
N ARG A 189 10.18 -10.57 -13.61
CA ARG A 189 9.85 -11.15 -12.32
C ARG A 189 9.86 -10.13 -11.19
N THR A 190 10.86 -9.24 -11.18
CA THR A 190 10.94 -8.13 -10.22
C THR A 190 9.76 -7.17 -10.41
N ALA A 191 9.36 -6.89 -11.65
CA ALA A 191 8.18 -6.07 -11.96
C ALA A 191 6.89 -6.71 -11.40
N GLU A 192 6.66 -8.00 -11.66
CA GLU A 192 5.49 -8.72 -11.14
C GLU A 192 5.40 -8.66 -9.62
N VAL A 193 6.50 -8.98 -8.93
CA VAL A 193 6.54 -8.98 -7.45
C VAL A 193 6.34 -7.57 -6.89
N ALA A 194 6.96 -6.54 -7.50
CA ALA A 194 6.73 -5.17 -7.08
C ALA A 194 5.25 -4.78 -7.23
N GLY A 195 4.63 -5.16 -8.36
CA GLY A 195 3.22 -4.89 -8.67
C GLY A 195 2.23 -5.55 -7.73
N THR A 196 2.50 -6.77 -7.24
CA THR A 196 1.61 -7.44 -6.29
C THR A 196 1.87 -6.98 -4.85
N ILE A 197 3.13 -6.80 -4.46
CA ILE A 197 3.48 -6.38 -3.10
C ILE A 197 3.04 -4.94 -2.83
N VAL A 198 3.10 -4.04 -3.82
CA VAL A 198 2.60 -2.67 -3.62
C VAL A 198 1.11 -2.67 -3.28
N VAL A 199 0.32 -3.58 -3.84
CA VAL A 199 -1.10 -3.75 -3.47
C VAL A 199 -1.23 -4.42 -2.10
N TRP A 200 -0.38 -5.39 -1.79
CA TRP A 200 -0.34 -6.02 -0.46
C TRP A 200 -0.07 -4.99 0.66
N LEU A 201 0.68 -3.90 0.43
CA LEU A 201 0.95 -2.87 1.45
C LEU A 201 -0.32 -2.23 2.04
N PHE A 202 -1.43 -2.25 1.30
CA PHE A 202 -2.71 -1.80 1.83
C PHE A 202 -3.24 -2.71 2.96
N PHE A 203 -2.83 -3.98 3.04
CA PHE A 203 -3.30 -4.87 4.11
C PHE A 203 -2.79 -4.48 5.51
N PRO A 204 -1.46 -4.37 5.77
CA PRO A 204 -0.99 -3.89 7.06
C PRO A 204 -1.42 -2.43 7.33
N LEU A 205 -1.62 -1.62 6.29
CA LEU A 205 -2.14 -0.26 6.42
C LEU A 205 -3.59 -0.24 6.93
N LEU A 206 -4.44 -1.14 6.45
CA LEU A 206 -5.83 -1.29 6.92
C LEU A 206 -5.84 -1.72 8.39
N LEU A 207 -5.01 -2.70 8.74
CA LEU A 207 -4.88 -3.19 10.11
C LEU A 207 -4.39 -2.08 11.06
N ALA A 208 -3.43 -1.26 10.62
CA ALA A 208 -2.97 -0.08 11.36
C ALA A 208 -4.10 0.95 11.54
N SER A 209 -4.93 1.17 10.52
CA SER A 209 -6.08 2.08 10.57
C SER A 209 -7.13 1.59 11.57
N ILE A 210 -7.47 0.29 11.55
CA ILE A 210 -8.40 -0.32 12.51
C ILE A 210 -7.88 -0.17 13.94
N PHE A 211 -6.59 -0.49 14.16
CA PHE A 211 -5.96 -0.30 15.48
C PHE A 211 -6.04 1.16 15.91
N GLY A 212 -5.64 2.07 15.01
CA GLY A 212 -5.56 3.49 15.29
C GLY A 212 -6.92 4.09 15.64
N TRP A 213 -7.96 3.75 14.88
CA TRP A 213 -9.33 4.17 15.10
C TRP A 213 -9.93 3.59 16.39
N ALA A 214 -9.71 2.30 16.67
CA ALA A 214 -10.11 1.70 17.94
C ALA A 214 -9.45 2.40 19.14
N ARG A 215 -8.17 2.75 19.02
CA ARG A 215 -7.49 3.55 20.04
C ARG A 215 -8.12 4.93 20.15
N GLU A 216 -8.34 5.66 19.07
CA GLU A 216 -8.93 7.00 19.14
C GLU A 216 -10.33 7.02 19.82
N THR A 217 -11.15 5.99 19.58
CA THR A 217 -12.49 5.85 20.19
C THR A 217 -12.51 5.45 21.67
N GLY A 218 -11.35 5.23 22.31
CA GLY A 218 -11.31 4.89 23.75
C GLY A 218 -11.11 3.41 24.06
N ILE A 219 -11.03 2.54 23.04
CA ILE A 219 -10.88 1.10 23.24
C ILE A 219 -9.47 0.78 23.75
N SER A 220 -9.34 -0.13 24.72
CA SER A 220 -8.05 -0.54 25.28
C SER A 220 -7.13 -1.19 24.23
N ARG A 221 -5.82 -1.25 24.50
CA ARG A 221 -4.84 -1.80 23.55
C ARG A 221 -5.21 -3.23 23.18
N ARG A 222 -5.54 -4.05 24.18
CA ARG A 222 -5.89 -5.45 24.01
C ARG A 222 -7.11 -5.64 23.10
N TRP A 223 -8.19 -4.91 23.37
CA TRP A 223 -9.40 -5.01 22.56
C TRP A 223 -9.20 -4.46 21.14
N SER A 224 -8.36 -3.44 20.98
CA SER A 224 -7.95 -2.94 19.66
C SER A 224 -7.18 -4.02 18.88
N LEU A 225 -6.25 -4.73 19.52
CA LEU A 225 -5.52 -5.85 18.90
C LEU A 225 -6.43 -7.04 18.57
N ILE A 226 -7.44 -7.32 19.41
CA ILE A 226 -8.45 -8.35 19.10
C ILE A 226 -9.23 -7.96 17.84
N ALA A 227 -9.67 -6.71 17.72
CA ALA A 227 -10.35 -6.23 16.51
C ALA A 227 -9.48 -6.36 15.25
N VAL A 228 -8.18 -6.02 15.36
CA VAL A 228 -7.20 -6.21 14.28
C VAL A 228 -7.06 -7.68 13.92
N LEU A 229 -6.93 -8.58 14.90
CA LEU A 229 -6.82 -10.02 14.66
C LEU A 229 -8.08 -10.56 14.00
N MET A 230 -9.27 -10.13 14.42
CA MET A 230 -10.54 -10.50 13.80
C MET A 230 -10.54 -10.11 12.31
N ALA A 231 -10.14 -8.87 11.97
CA ALA A 231 -10.06 -8.43 10.58
C ALA A 231 -8.98 -9.18 9.78
N ALA A 232 -7.79 -9.38 10.35
CA ALA A 232 -6.67 -10.06 9.70
C ALA A 232 -6.92 -11.56 9.46
N SER A 233 -7.77 -12.19 10.28
CA SER A 233 -8.11 -13.60 10.19
C SER A 233 -9.31 -13.90 9.28
N VAL A 234 -9.98 -12.87 8.73
CA VAL A 234 -11.04 -13.08 7.73
C VAL A 234 -10.42 -13.71 6.48
N PRO A 235 -10.85 -14.91 6.05
CA PRO A 235 -10.28 -15.58 4.88
C PRO A 235 -10.32 -14.74 3.60
N THR A 236 -11.39 -13.96 3.41
CA THR A 236 -11.53 -13.04 2.27
C THR A 236 -10.49 -11.91 2.31
N ALA A 237 -10.17 -11.36 3.49
CA ALA A 237 -9.14 -10.32 3.62
C ALA A 237 -7.76 -10.87 3.23
N TYR A 238 -7.43 -12.09 3.68
CA TYR A 238 -6.23 -12.79 3.24
C TYR A 238 -6.24 -13.00 1.71
N HIS A 239 -7.34 -13.51 1.16
CA HIS A 239 -7.43 -13.81 -0.26
C HIS A 239 -7.19 -12.56 -1.12
N VAL A 240 -7.86 -11.45 -0.80
CA VAL A 240 -7.69 -10.16 -1.50
C VAL A 240 -6.25 -9.66 -1.38
N ALA A 241 -5.69 -9.62 -0.16
CA ALA A 241 -4.33 -9.14 0.09
C ALA A 241 -3.25 -9.97 -0.63
N SER A 242 -3.48 -11.28 -0.73
CA SER A 242 -2.54 -12.23 -1.35
C SER A 242 -2.60 -12.27 -2.87
N SER A 243 -3.69 -11.77 -3.46
CA SER A 243 -4.00 -11.99 -4.88
C SER A 243 -3.72 -10.79 -5.77
N GLY A 244 -3.37 -9.62 -5.22
CA GLY A 244 -3.23 -8.39 -5.99
C GLY A 244 -4.57 -7.75 -6.35
N TYR A 245 -5.62 -8.04 -5.58
CA TYR A 245 -6.93 -7.39 -5.69
C TYR A 245 -6.93 -6.05 -4.94
N ILE A 246 -7.78 -5.13 -5.38
CA ILE A 246 -7.74 -3.73 -4.94
C ILE A 246 -8.72 -3.39 -3.80
N ASP A 247 -9.55 -4.33 -3.35
CA ASP A 247 -10.68 -4.08 -2.44
C ASP A 247 -10.23 -3.57 -1.06
N ILE A 248 -9.07 -4.02 -0.58
CA ILE A 248 -8.48 -3.53 0.68
C ILE A 248 -8.06 -2.06 0.54
N ALA A 249 -7.50 -1.67 -0.61
CA ALA A 249 -7.15 -0.28 -0.86
C ALA A 249 -8.39 0.63 -0.88
N ARG A 250 -9.48 0.18 -1.53
CA ARG A 250 -10.77 0.89 -1.50
C ARG A 250 -11.34 1.02 -0.08
N SER A 251 -11.20 -0.02 0.73
CA SER A 251 -11.64 -0.01 2.13
C SER A 251 -10.89 1.04 2.96
N ILE A 252 -9.61 1.26 2.69
CA ILE A 252 -8.81 2.30 3.35
C ILE A 252 -9.24 3.70 2.94
N TYR A 253 -9.46 3.94 1.64
CA TYR A 253 -9.90 5.25 1.16
C TYR A 253 -11.21 5.66 1.84
N ASN A 254 -12.17 4.73 1.92
CA ASN A 254 -13.42 4.96 2.65
C ASN A 254 -13.20 5.16 4.16
N ALA A 255 -12.30 4.39 4.79
CA ALA A 255 -12.06 4.47 6.23
C ALA A 255 -11.32 5.74 6.68
N CYS A 256 -10.65 6.43 5.75
CA CYS A 256 -9.93 7.69 6.01
C CYS A 256 -10.70 8.92 5.49
N ASP A 257 -11.98 8.77 5.12
CA ASP A 257 -12.82 9.81 4.49
C ASP A 257 -12.14 10.47 3.25
N LEU A 258 -11.50 9.65 2.40
CA LEU A 258 -10.84 10.06 1.16
C LEU A 258 -11.71 9.89 -0.09
#